data_AF-A9WKR6-F1
#
_entry.id   AF-A9WKR6-F1
#
_cell.length_a   1.000
_cell.length_b   1.000
_cell.length_c   1.000
_cell.angle_alpha   90.00
_cell.angle_beta   90.00
_cell.angle_gamma   90.00
#
_symmetry.space_group_name_H-M   'P 1'
#
loop_
_entity.id
_entity.type
_entity.pdbx_description
1 polymer ?
#
loop_
_entity_poly.entity_id
_entity_poly.type
_entity_poly.pdbx_seq_one_letter_code
_entity_poly.pdbx_strand_id
1 'polypeptide(L)'
;MTDQPFTLPALDMNLSPSTGWTREHWWRTADQWLAPVIAAGSPGHALPVLPGPVTRDGVRREGMEIIGRSLLLAAPRIAGAHHPASSVAERESASSLADWYRQALVSGTAPAGPEAWPKGVACRTPLQGVTNSIVEAANISFSLSVCPELLWEPLSRQEKS
;
A
#
# COMPACT_ATOMS: atom_id res chain seq x y z
N MET A 1 -21.44 -21.64 12.54
CA MET A 1 -21.45 -20.38 11.77
C MET A 1 -20.02 -19.92 11.71
N THR A 2 -19.40 -19.92 10.53
CA THR A 2 -18.08 -19.31 10.33
C THR A 2 -18.22 -17.83 10.65
N ASP A 3 -17.50 -17.38 11.67
CA ASP A 3 -17.45 -15.98 12.05
C ASP A 3 -16.91 -15.19 10.85
N GLN A 4 -17.74 -14.35 10.25
CA GLN A 4 -17.31 -13.54 9.13
C GLN A 4 -16.35 -12.49 9.72
N PRO A 5 -15.07 -12.43 9.30
CA PRO A 5 -14.05 -11.67 10.01
C PRO A 5 -14.31 -10.15 10.05
N PHE A 6 -15.28 -9.67 9.27
CA PHE A 6 -15.82 -8.32 9.30
C PHE A 6 -17.16 -8.25 8.52
N THR A 7 -17.98 -7.26 8.84
CA THR A 7 -19.31 -7.04 8.22
C THR A 7 -19.18 -6.41 6.85
N LEU A 8 -19.79 -7.03 5.84
CA LEU A 8 -19.98 -6.47 4.50
C LEU A 8 -21.39 -5.88 4.36
N PRO A 9 -21.59 -4.85 3.52
CA PRO A 9 -22.93 -4.33 3.22
C PRO A 9 -23.80 -5.40 2.52
N ALA A 10 -25.10 -5.12 2.41
CA ALA A 10 -26.00 -6.01 1.67
C ALA A 10 -25.65 -6.02 0.17
N LEU A 11 -25.83 -7.18 -0.47
CA LEU A 11 -25.64 -7.32 -1.92
C LEU A 11 -26.64 -6.45 -2.68
N ASP A 12 -26.18 -5.79 -3.74
CA ASP A 12 -27.00 -5.03 -4.68
C ASP A 12 -26.95 -5.67 -6.08
N MET A 13 -27.92 -6.53 -6.35
CA MET A 13 -28.06 -7.23 -7.63
C MET A 13 -28.54 -6.32 -8.76
N ASN A 14 -29.04 -5.12 -8.47
CA ASN A 14 -29.39 -4.14 -9.50
C ASN A 14 -28.12 -3.45 -10.01
N LEU A 15 -27.23 -3.05 -9.10
CA LEU A 15 -25.97 -2.38 -9.45
C LEU A 15 -24.90 -3.35 -9.98
N SER A 16 -24.81 -4.56 -9.41
CA SER A 16 -23.90 -5.62 -9.85
C SER A 16 -24.65 -6.95 -10.04
N PRO A 17 -25.21 -7.22 -11.23
CA PRO A 17 -26.08 -8.37 -11.46
C PRO A 17 -25.43 -9.74 -11.26
N SER A 18 -24.11 -9.83 -11.39
CA SER A 18 -23.40 -11.12 -11.29
C SER A 18 -22.91 -11.43 -9.88
N THR A 19 -22.58 -10.43 -9.07
CA THR A 19 -21.96 -10.64 -7.75
C THR A 19 -22.69 -9.96 -6.60
N GLY A 20 -23.50 -8.94 -6.89
CA GLY A 20 -24.07 -8.05 -5.89
C GLY A 20 -23.05 -7.10 -5.23
N TRP A 21 -21.77 -7.18 -5.59
CA TRP A 21 -20.71 -6.38 -4.98
C TRP A 21 -20.68 -4.97 -5.57
N THR A 22 -20.81 -4.01 -4.67
CA THR A 22 -20.74 -2.57 -4.96
C THR A 22 -19.35 -2.02 -4.63
N ARG A 23 -19.12 -0.74 -4.90
CA ARG A 23 -17.90 -0.02 -4.45
C ARG A 23 -17.65 -0.21 -2.96
N GLU A 24 -18.69 -0.17 -2.13
CA GLU A 24 -18.56 -0.28 -0.68
C GLU A 24 -17.99 -1.64 -0.25
N HIS A 25 -18.36 -2.73 -0.94
CA HIS A 25 -17.80 -4.06 -0.66
C HIS A 25 -16.28 -4.09 -0.86
N TRP A 26 -15.81 -3.53 -1.98
CA TRP A 26 -14.38 -3.44 -2.29
C TRP A 26 -13.63 -2.56 -1.31
N TRP A 27 -14.24 -1.44 -0.89
CA TRP A 27 -13.66 -0.57 0.13
C TRP A 27 -13.53 -1.23 1.49
N ARG A 28 -14.58 -1.89 1.99
CA ARG A 28 -14.51 -2.61 3.28
C ARG A 28 -13.47 -3.72 3.24
N THR A 29 -13.36 -4.42 2.11
CA THR A 29 -12.35 -5.46 1.91
C THR A 29 -10.94 -4.86 1.93
N ALA A 30 -10.73 -3.74 1.22
CA ALA A 30 -9.44 -3.04 1.21
C ALA A 30 -9.05 -2.57 2.61
N ASP A 31 -9.97 -1.91 3.32
CA ASP A 31 -9.73 -1.40 4.67
C ASP A 31 -9.35 -2.55 5.63
N GLN A 32 -10.01 -3.69 5.52
CA GLN A 32 -9.70 -4.84 6.35
C GLN A 32 -8.33 -5.47 6.03
N TRP A 33 -7.97 -5.58 4.75
CA TRP A 33 -6.67 -6.14 4.36
C TRP A 33 -5.51 -5.20 4.67
N LEU A 34 -5.75 -3.89 4.66
CA LEU A 34 -4.75 -2.87 4.99
C LEU A 34 -4.55 -2.68 6.49
N ALA A 35 -5.61 -2.86 7.30
CA ALA A 35 -5.56 -2.70 8.75
C ALA A 35 -4.36 -3.40 9.45
N PRO A 36 -4.08 -4.70 9.21
CA PRO A 36 -2.93 -5.36 9.85
C PRO A 36 -1.58 -4.82 9.38
N VAL A 37 -1.46 -4.34 8.14
CA VAL A 37 -0.22 -3.72 7.63
C VAL A 37 0.04 -2.40 8.33
N ILE A 38 -0.99 -1.56 8.45
CA ILE A 38 -0.90 -0.27 9.13
C ILE A 38 -0.57 -0.47 10.61
N ALA A 39 -1.22 -1.42 11.27
CA ALA A 39 -0.99 -1.73 12.68
C ALA A 39 0.41 -2.28 12.95
N ALA A 40 1.02 -2.95 11.96
CA ALA A 40 2.37 -3.51 12.07
C ALA A 40 3.48 -2.50 11.72
N GLY A 41 3.14 -1.27 11.36
CA GLY A 41 4.11 -0.25 10.93
C GLY A 41 5.20 0.04 11.96
N SER A 42 6.45 0.10 11.49
CA SER A 42 7.59 0.66 12.23
C SER A 42 7.41 2.17 12.51
N PRO A 43 8.29 2.82 13.30
CA PRO A 43 8.20 4.27 13.54
C PRO A 43 8.16 5.12 12.26
N GLY A 44 8.91 4.75 11.22
CA GLY A 44 8.87 5.35 9.89
C GLY A 44 7.90 4.66 8.92
N HIS A 45 7.16 3.66 9.38
CA HIS A 45 6.21 2.84 8.64
C HIS A 45 6.80 1.97 7.51
N ALA A 46 8.10 2.05 7.23
CA ALA A 46 8.72 1.39 6.08
C ALA A 46 9.10 -0.08 6.32
N LEU A 47 9.15 -0.53 7.58
CA LEU A 47 9.49 -1.90 7.95
C LEU A 47 8.37 -2.56 8.77
N PRO A 48 7.15 -2.70 8.23
CA PRO A 48 6.11 -3.44 8.92
C PRO A 48 6.51 -4.90 9.11
N VAL A 49 6.26 -5.46 10.30
CA VAL A 49 6.53 -6.87 10.61
C VAL A 49 5.24 -7.55 11.00
N LEU A 50 4.69 -8.35 10.08
CA LEU A 50 3.46 -9.12 10.31
C LEU A 50 3.73 -10.34 11.20
N PRO A 51 2.70 -10.88 11.89
CA PRO A 51 2.85 -12.09 12.69
C PRO A 51 3.37 -13.28 11.87
N GLY A 52 4.44 -13.92 12.35
CA GLY A 52 5.08 -15.05 11.69
C GLY A 52 6.60 -14.91 11.66
N PRO A 53 7.32 -15.97 11.23
CA PRO A 53 8.76 -15.87 11.05
C PRO A 53 9.09 -14.98 9.84
N VAL A 54 10.08 -14.11 10.02
CA VAL A 54 10.73 -13.41 8.92
C VAL A 54 11.36 -14.47 8.01
N THR A 55 11.13 -14.35 6.71
CA THR A 55 11.71 -15.20 5.69
C THR A 55 13.23 -15.07 5.65
N ARG A 56 13.89 -15.97 4.91
CA ARG A 56 15.34 -15.89 4.68
C ARG A 56 15.81 -14.60 4.00
N ASP A 57 14.88 -13.84 3.38
CA ASP A 57 15.19 -12.62 2.65
C ASP A 57 15.37 -11.41 3.58
N GLY A 58 14.88 -11.51 4.82
CA GLY A 58 15.13 -10.59 5.92
C GLY A 58 14.17 -9.39 5.97
N VAL A 59 14.08 -8.79 7.16
CA VAL A 59 13.11 -7.74 7.52
C VAL A 59 13.06 -6.58 6.51
N ARG A 60 14.20 -6.14 6.00
CA ARG A 60 14.26 -5.00 5.07
C ARG A 60 13.63 -5.30 3.71
N ARG A 61 13.77 -6.53 3.21
CA ARG A 61 13.14 -6.95 1.95
C ARG A 61 11.66 -7.17 2.14
N GLU A 62 11.29 -7.87 3.20
CA GLU A 62 9.89 -8.10 3.54
C GLU A 62 9.14 -6.80 3.79
N GLY A 63 9.75 -5.82 4.47
CA GLY A 63 9.15 -4.50 4.65
C GLY A 63 8.85 -3.81 3.32
N MET A 64 9.80 -3.82 2.37
CA MET A 64 9.60 -3.28 1.03
C MET A 64 8.48 -4.01 0.27
N GLU A 65 8.44 -5.34 0.35
CA GLU A 65 7.42 -6.17 -0.27
C GLU A 65 6.02 -5.93 0.30
N ILE A 66 5.91 -5.88 1.63
CA ILE A 66 4.66 -5.59 2.32
C ILE A 66 4.15 -4.22 1.90
N ILE A 67 4.99 -3.18 1.95
CA ILE A 67 4.61 -1.82 1.54
C ILE A 67 4.26 -1.75 0.06
N GLY A 68 5.08 -2.32 -0.83
CA GLY A 68 4.84 -2.28 -2.27
C GLY A 68 3.52 -2.95 -2.67
N ARG A 69 3.24 -4.13 -2.11
CA ARG A 69 2.03 -4.89 -2.44
C ARG A 69 0.78 -4.36 -1.76
N SER A 70 0.88 -3.90 -0.51
CA SER A 70 -0.26 -3.27 0.15
C SER A 70 -0.61 -1.95 -0.52
N LEU A 71 0.38 -1.21 -1.01
CA LEU A 71 0.17 0.03 -1.74
C LEU A 71 -0.57 -0.16 -3.07
N LEU A 72 -0.42 -1.30 -3.76
CA LEU A 72 -1.24 -1.65 -4.93
C LEU A 72 -2.74 -1.65 -4.63
N LEU A 73 -3.12 -2.07 -3.41
CA LEU A 73 -4.51 -2.06 -2.96
C LEU A 73 -4.90 -0.69 -2.40
N ALA A 74 -3.99 -0.02 -1.69
CA ALA A 74 -4.26 1.28 -1.08
C ALA A 74 -4.45 2.39 -2.12
N ALA A 75 -3.69 2.40 -3.21
CA ALA A 75 -3.76 3.46 -4.21
C ALA A 75 -5.16 3.63 -4.83
N PRO A 76 -5.84 2.59 -5.36
CA PRO A 76 -7.22 2.74 -5.84
C PRO A 76 -8.22 3.04 -4.72
N ARG A 77 -7.96 2.58 -3.49
CA ARG A 77 -8.78 2.92 -2.31
C ARG A 77 -8.71 4.41 -1.95
N ILE A 78 -7.52 5.00 -2.05
CA ILE A 78 -7.25 6.43 -1.86
C ILE A 78 -7.87 7.23 -3.01
N ALA A 79 -7.56 6.86 -4.26
CA ALA A 79 -8.07 7.54 -5.46
C ALA A 79 -9.60 7.59 -5.48
N GLY A 80 -10.25 6.47 -5.13
CA GLY A 80 -11.70 6.36 -5.08
C GLY A 80 -12.38 7.33 -4.10
N ALA A 81 -11.66 7.84 -3.10
CA ALA A 81 -12.21 8.82 -2.15
C ALA A 81 -12.39 10.22 -2.77
N HIS A 82 -11.75 10.53 -3.91
CA HIS A 82 -12.01 11.77 -4.65
C HIS A 82 -13.36 11.79 -5.36
N HIS A 83 -14.03 10.64 -5.50
CA HIS A 83 -15.34 10.54 -6.16
C HIS A 83 -16.34 11.55 -5.56
N PRO A 84 -17.18 12.24 -6.37
CA PRO A 84 -18.09 13.28 -5.87
C PRO A 84 -19.03 12.80 -4.77
N ALA A 85 -19.50 11.55 -4.86
CA ALA A 85 -20.36 10.93 -3.86
C ALA A 85 -19.64 10.49 -2.58
N SER A 86 -18.32 10.66 -2.48
CA SER A 86 -17.58 10.28 -1.28
C SER A 86 -17.84 11.25 -0.13
N SER A 87 -18.10 10.70 1.05
CA SER A 87 -18.34 11.47 2.28
C SER A 87 -17.08 12.19 2.75
N VAL A 88 -17.24 13.16 3.65
CA VAL A 88 -16.10 13.86 4.28
C VAL A 88 -15.18 12.87 4.99
N ALA A 89 -15.75 11.95 5.77
CA ALA A 89 -14.99 10.93 6.48
C ALA A 89 -14.19 10.00 5.55
N GLU A 90 -14.73 9.67 4.37
CA GLU A 90 -14.02 8.87 3.37
C GLU A 90 -12.81 9.60 2.78
N ARG A 91 -12.95 10.90 2.53
CA ARG A 91 -11.87 11.76 2.04
C ARG A 91 -10.78 11.94 3.10
N GLU A 92 -11.17 12.17 4.36
CA GLU A 92 -10.23 12.27 5.47
C GLU A 92 -9.47 10.95 5.68
N SER A 93 -10.18 9.82 5.69
CA SER A 93 -9.58 8.49 5.78
C SER A 93 -8.56 8.23 4.65
N ALA A 94 -8.88 8.64 3.42
CA ALA A 94 -7.95 8.51 2.29
C ALA A 94 -6.73 9.42 2.42
N SER A 95 -6.90 10.65 2.90
CA SER A 95 -5.78 11.56 3.18
C SER A 95 -4.84 10.97 4.24
N SER A 96 -5.37 10.47 5.36
CA SER A 96 -4.58 9.84 6.42
C SER A 96 -3.86 8.58 5.94
N LEU A 97 -4.52 7.76 5.12
CA LEU A 97 -3.90 6.58 4.53
C LEU A 97 -2.77 6.97 3.57
N ALA A 98 -2.97 8.02 2.76
CA ALA A 98 -1.95 8.53 1.86
C ALA A 98 -0.75 9.12 2.64
N ASP A 99 -0.99 9.87 3.72
CA ASP A 99 0.07 10.36 4.63
C ASP A 99 0.92 9.21 5.18
N TRP A 100 0.27 8.15 5.66
CA TRP A 100 0.94 6.97 6.19
C TRP A 100 1.88 6.33 5.15
N TYR A 101 1.39 6.14 3.91
CA TYR A 101 2.21 5.59 2.84
C TYR A 101 3.31 6.54 2.36
N ARG A 102 3.07 7.85 2.31
CA ARG A 102 4.13 8.82 2.00
C ARG A 102 5.26 8.73 3.02
N GLN A 103 4.95 8.66 4.32
CA GLN A 103 5.96 8.49 5.37
C GLN A 103 6.74 7.18 5.23
N ALA A 104 6.05 6.07 4.92
CA ALA A 104 6.69 4.78 4.65
C ALA A 104 7.63 4.86 3.44
N LEU A 105 7.21 5.50 2.35
CA LEU A 105 8.03 5.68 1.15
C LEU A 105 9.27 6.51 1.46
N VAL A 106 9.11 7.66 2.13
CA VAL A 106 10.23 8.55 2.49
C VAL A 106 11.23 7.83 3.40
N SER A 107 10.74 7.10 4.41
CA SER A 107 11.61 6.36 5.34
C SER A 107 12.31 5.18 4.67
N GLY A 108 11.61 4.49 3.75
CA GLY A 108 12.12 3.34 3.01
C GLY A 108 13.13 3.71 1.93
N THR A 109 13.01 4.89 1.31
CA THR A 109 13.95 5.37 0.28
C THR A 109 15.07 6.25 0.83
N ALA A 110 15.00 6.66 2.11
CA ALA A 110 16.03 7.47 2.76
C ALA A 110 17.44 6.82 2.66
N PRO A 111 18.44 7.49 2.06
CA PRO A 111 19.79 6.94 1.94
C PRO A 111 20.40 6.61 3.31
N ALA A 112 20.76 5.34 3.51
CA ALA A 112 21.33 4.84 4.77
C ALA A 112 20.48 5.13 6.03
N GLY A 113 19.18 5.36 5.87
CA GLY A 113 18.25 5.53 6.98
C GLY A 113 18.06 4.25 7.80
N PRO A 114 17.58 4.36 9.06
CA PRO A 114 17.36 3.19 9.92
C PRO A 114 16.40 2.17 9.29
N GLU A 115 15.44 2.65 8.49
CA GLU A 115 14.41 1.83 7.82
C GLU A 115 14.63 1.66 6.32
N ALA A 116 15.81 2.05 5.81
CA ALA A 116 16.09 2.01 4.37
C ALA A 116 15.93 0.61 3.77
N TRP A 117 15.26 0.56 2.62
CA TRP A 117 15.08 -0.65 1.83
C TRP A 117 16.34 -1.01 1.03
N PRO A 118 16.51 -2.28 0.68
CA PRO A 118 17.59 -2.70 -0.22
C PRO A 118 17.39 -2.08 -1.59
N LYS A 119 18.48 -1.59 -2.20
CA LYS A 119 18.45 -1.13 -3.59
C LYS A 119 18.15 -2.30 -4.51
N GLY A 120 17.35 -2.05 -5.56
CA GLY A 120 17.26 -2.97 -6.68
C GLY A 120 18.65 -3.13 -7.30
N VAL A 121 19.25 -4.32 -7.17
CA VAL A 121 20.47 -4.66 -7.93
C VAL A 121 20.07 -4.77 -9.39
N ALA A 122 20.78 -4.05 -10.26
CA ALA A 122 20.42 -3.93 -11.66
C ALA A 122 20.35 -5.31 -12.32
N CYS A 123 19.32 -5.54 -13.14
CA CYS A 123 19.28 -6.61 -14.14
C CYS A 123 20.34 -6.38 -15.24
N ARG A 124 21.61 -6.18 -14.86
CA ARG A 124 22.75 -6.10 -15.77
C ARG A 124 23.56 -7.36 -15.61
N THR A 125 24.03 -7.85 -16.75
CA THR A 125 24.82 -9.06 -16.86
C THR A 125 26.14 -8.92 -16.07
N PRO A 126 26.59 -9.98 -15.37
CA PRO A 126 25.89 -11.24 -15.13
C PRO A 126 24.68 -10.97 -14.23
N LEU A 127 23.50 -11.50 -14.57
CA LEU A 127 22.24 -11.35 -13.81
C LEU A 127 22.42 -11.90 -12.39
N GLN A 128 23.07 -11.12 -11.54
CA GLN A 128 23.49 -11.45 -10.20
C GLN A 128 22.78 -10.48 -9.27
N GLY A 129 21.92 -10.99 -8.41
CA GLY A 129 21.15 -10.19 -7.48
C GLY A 129 19.72 -10.69 -7.29
N VAL A 130 19.05 -10.11 -6.30
CA VAL A 130 17.65 -10.40 -5.97
C VAL A 130 16.76 -9.43 -6.77
N THR A 131 15.96 -9.95 -7.70
CA THR A 131 15.11 -9.16 -8.62
C THR A 131 13.81 -8.67 -7.98
N ASN A 132 13.41 -9.20 -6.83
CA ASN A 132 12.13 -8.85 -6.18
C ASN A 132 12.03 -7.36 -5.86
N SER A 133 13.11 -6.70 -5.43
CA SER A 133 13.10 -5.25 -5.18
C SER A 133 12.72 -4.43 -6.42
N ILE A 134 12.96 -4.94 -7.64
CA ILE A 134 12.51 -4.27 -8.88
C ILE A 134 11.01 -4.44 -9.08
N VAL A 135 10.47 -5.63 -8.77
CA VAL A 135 9.02 -5.89 -8.81
C VAL A 135 8.29 -4.97 -7.84
N GLU A 136 8.78 -4.85 -6.61
CA GLU A 136 8.16 -4.00 -5.61
C GLU A 136 8.33 -2.50 -5.94
N ALA A 137 9.45 -2.10 -6.55
CA ALA A 137 9.60 -0.75 -7.10
C ALA A 137 8.62 -0.45 -8.25
N ALA A 138 8.32 -1.43 -9.11
CA ALA A 138 7.31 -1.30 -10.15
C ALA A 138 5.90 -1.17 -9.56
N ASN A 139 5.57 -1.96 -8.53
CA ASN A 139 4.31 -1.86 -7.79
C ASN A 139 4.12 -0.48 -7.16
N ILE A 140 5.16 0.05 -6.51
CA ILE A 140 5.18 1.41 -5.94
C ILE A 140 4.97 2.44 -7.05
N SER A 141 5.73 2.34 -8.14
CA SER A 141 5.66 3.31 -9.25
C SER A 141 4.28 3.34 -9.91
N PHE A 142 3.67 2.17 -10.14
CA PHE A 142 2.29 2.08 -10.62
C PHE A 142 1.33 2.74 -9.65
N SER A 143 1.44 2.46 -8.36
CA SER A 143 0.55 3.00 -7.33
C SER A 143 0.64 4.52 -7.20
N LEU A 144 1.85 5.09 -7.28
CA LEU A 144 2.07 6.54 -7.33
C LEU A 144 1.37 7.18 -8.53
N SER A 145 1.30 6.48 -9.67
CA SER A 145 0.62 6.97 -10.88
C SER A 145 -0.91 6.89 -10.82
N VAL A 146 -1.48 6.05 -9.93
CA VAL A 146 -2.93 5.89 -9.78
C VAL A 146 -3.58 7.06 -9.06
N CYS A 147 -2.87 7.69 -8.11
CA CYS A 147 -3.35 8.85 -7.35
C CYS A 147 -2.18 9.81 -7.05
N PRO A 148 -1.56 10.42 -8.08
CA PRO A 148 -0.39 11.26 -7.90
C PRO A 148 -0.68 12.46 -7.00
N GLU A 149 -1.88 13.03 -7.04
CA GLU A 149 -2.31 14.19 -6.26
C GLU A 149 -2.20 14.01 -4.74
N LEU A 150 -2.38 12.78 -4.24
CA LEU A 150 -2.18 12.46 -2.83
C LEU A 150 -0.86 11.74 -2.62
N LEU A 151 -0.44 10.81 -3.48
CA LEU A 151 0.71 9.97 -3.17
C LEU A 151 2.06 10.57 -3.59
N TRP A 152 2.11 11.32 -4.69
CA TRP A 152 3.36 11.79 -5.30
C TRP A 152 3.56 13.30 -5.19
N GLU A 153 2.57 14.09 -5.61
CA GLU A 153 2.70 15.54 -5.70
C GLU A 153 3.02 16.22 -4.37
N PRO A 154 2.45 15.80 -3.22
CA PRO A 154 2.79 16.39 -1.93
C PRO A 154 4.23 16.15 -1.47
N LEU A 155 4.96 15.20 -2.07
CA LEU A 155 6.36 14.96 -1.74
C LEU A 155 7.24 16.13 -2.22
N SER A 156 8.19 16.51 -1.38
CA SER A 156 9.20 17.52 -1.70
C SER A 156 10.13 17.04 -2.83
N ARG A 157 10.85 17.99 -3.43
CA ARG A 157 11.85 17.66 -4.45
C ARG A 157 12.92 16.67 -3.94
N GLN A 158 13.31 16.78 -2.67
CA GLN A 158 14.32 15.90 -2.08
C GLN A 158 13.79 14.48 -1.86
N GLU A 159 12.50 14.33 -1.55
CA GLU A 159 11.86 13.02 -1.39
C GLU A 159 11.61 12.32 -2.73
N LYS A 160 11.57 13.08 -3.83
CA LYS A 160 11.40 12.59 -5.21
C LYS A 160 12.72 12.20 -5.90
N SER A 161 13.88 12.51 -5.32
CA SER A 161 15.21 12.30 -5.93
C SER A 161 15.86 10.97 -5.54
#